data_AF-A0A1H9JPP2-F1
#
_entry.id   AF-A0A1H9JPP2-F1
#
_cell.length_a   1.000
_cell.length_b   1.000
_cell.length_c   1.000
_cell.angle_alpha   90.00
_cell.angle_beta   90.00
_cell.angle_gamma   90.00
#
_symmetry.space_group_name_H-M   'P 1'
#
loop_
_entity.id
_entity.type
_entity.pdbx_description
1 polymer ?
#
loop_
_entity_poly.entity_id
_entity_poly.type
_entity_poly.pdbx_seq_one_letter_code
_entity_poly.pdbx_strand_id
1 'polypeptide(L)'
;MGLGDITRAGVLAAVAECQRLGRETFRRRYGFGRALTYVLVVDGDSYDSKAIAGVAHLYSVGSLLSADDFSGGARTVAHRLRALGFDVEDGTTASDRSQQAEPQILLQPRGGARLRGAQNFAKSVHKGIQIADIQDVLGDQATTLNSLYPDGIARLWGATPTAQVNNEKARALRDRRVGDDVYFYTANHFFARACILHLFTSSPVARRVWGADDDDATWEHIMALGDVEEFPTPVLAAPVLHQLSVTAPLWSLTLRSPESPQRSPTSTGEEPAESFPTAGVAFSHI
;
A
#
# COMPACT_ATOMS: atom_id res chain seq x y z
N MET A 1 -4.72 -18.71 35.91
CA MET A 1 -5.11 -17.50 35.17
C MET A 1 -4.69 -17.68 33.73
N GLY A 2 -5.56 -17.34 32.78
CA GLY A 2 -5.27 -17.53 31.36
C GLY A 2 -6.39 -16.99 30.47
N LEU A 3 -6.36 -17.37 29.20
CA LEU A 3 -7.33 -16.92 28.18
C LEU A 3 -8.81 -17.07 28.56
N GLY A 4 -9.15 -18.05 29.42
CA GLY A 4 -10.50 -18.27 29.91
C GLY A 4 -11.05 -17.15 30.81
N ASP A 5 -10.17 -16.30 31.34
CA ASP A 5 -10.54 -15.22 32.26
C ASP A 5 -10.83 -13.89 31.53
N ILE A 6 -10.63 -13.86 30.20
CA ILE A 6 -10.94 -12.70 29.37
C ILE A 6 -12.46 -12.54 29.25
N THR A 7 -12.93 -11.32 29.50
CA THR A 7 -14.33 -10.91 29.39
C THR A 7 -14.57 -10.03 28.15
N ARG A 8 -15.82 -9.99 27.69
CA ARG A 8 -16.22 -9.10 26.58
C ARG A 8 -15.95 -7.62 26.89
N ALA A 9 -16.21 -7.20 28.13
CA ALA A 9 -15.96 -5.83 28.56
C ALA A 9 -14.46 -5.49 28.54
N GLY A 10 -13.59 -6.42 28.98
CA GLY A 10 -12.15 -6.24 28.91
C GLY A 10 -11.63 -6.10 27.47
N VAL A 11 -12.21 -6.85 26.53
CA VAL A 11 -11.85 -6.72 25.09
C VAL A 11 -12.23 -5.34 24.55
N LEU A 12 -13.44 -4.84 24.84
CA LEU A 12 -13.85 -3.51 24.39
C LEU A 12 -12.99 -2.40 25.00
N ALA A 13 -12.61 -2.52 26.27
CA ALA A 13 -11.70 -1.56 26.91
C ALA A 13 -10.31 -1.54 26.26
N ALA A 14 -9.77 -2.71 25.93
CA ALA A 14 -8.50 -2.83 25.21
C ALA A 14 -8.58 -2.22 23.79
N VAL A 15 -9.70 -2.41 23.09
CA VAL A 15 -9.94 -1.79 21.78
C VAL A 15 -10.00 -0.27 21.87
N ALA A 16 -10.76 0.28 22.82
CA ALA A 16 -10.86 1.72 23.03
C ALA A 16 -9.50 2.35 23.35
N GLU A 17 -8.66 1.66 24.14
CA GLU A 17 -7.30 2.13 24.39
C GLU A 17 -6.42 2.08 23.13
N CYS A 18 -6.54 1.03 22.32
CA CYS A 18 -5.82 0.89 21.06
C CYS A 18 -6.22 1.99 20.06
N GLN A 19 -7.51 2.35 19.97
CA GLN A 19 -8.01 3.47 19.17
C GLN A 19 -7.40 4.80 19.63
N ARG A 20 -7.27 5.02 20.94
CA ARG A 20 -6.70 6.26 21.50
C ARG A 20 -5.18 6.37 21.30
N LEU A 21 -4.44 5.27 21.44
CA LEU A 21 -2.98 5.26 21.37
C LEU A 21 -2.43 5.08 19.94
N GLY A 22 -3.22 4.50 19.05
CA GLY A 22 -2.78 4.01 17.76
C GLY A 22 -2.09 2.64 17.86
N ARG A 23 -2.27 1.83 16.81
CA ARG A 23 -1.90 0.39 16.79
C ARG A 23 -0.42 0.13 17.07
N GLU A 24 0.48 0.95 16.51
CA GLU A 24 1.92 0.78 16.70
C GLU A 24 2.35 1.09 18.13
N THR A 25 1.88 2.21 18.68
CA THR A 25 2.16 2.64 20.06
C THR A 25 1.59 1.64 21.06
N PHE A 26 0.38 1.12 20.82
CA PHE A 26 -0.25 0.11 21.64
C PHE A 26 0.60 -1.17 21.73
N ARG A 27 1.06 -1.68 20.59
CA ARG A 27 1.95 -2.85 20.53
C ARG A 27 3.26 -2.63 21.27
N ARG A 28 3.92 -1.50 21.01
CA ARG A 28 5.20 -1.14 21.66
C ARG A 28 5.04 -1.00 23.18
N ARG A 29 3.94 -0.40 23.63
CA ARG A 29 3.64 -0.19 25.06
C ARG A 29 3.49 -1.52 25.81
N TYR A 30 2.85 -2.50 25.19
CA TYR A 30 2.52 -3.77 25.84
C TYR A 30 3.40 -4.95 25.42
N GLY A 31 4.46 -4.71 24.63
CA GLY A 31 5.45 -5.72 24.25
C GLY A 31 4.96 -6.74 23.22
N PHE A 32 3.96 -6.40 22.40
CA PHE A 32 3.46 -7.29 21.35
C PHE A 32 4.13 -7.03 20.00
N GLY A 33 4.54 -8.10 19.32
CA GLY A 33 4.96 -8.06 17.92
C GLY A 33 3.77 -7.90 16.97
N ARG A 34 4.03 -7.65 15.68
CA ARG A 34 3.00 -7.65 14.63
C ARG A 34 2.53 -9.09 14.39
N ALA A 35 1.28 -9.42 14.71
CA ALA A 35 0.70 -10.70 14.34
C ALA A 35 0.12 -10.65 12.91
N LEU A 36 0.43 -11.66 12.11
CA LEU A 36 -0.01 -11.79 10.71
C LEU A 36 -1.18 -12.77 10.54
N THR A 37 -1.57 -13.52 11.58
CA THR A 37 -2.41 -14.72 11.41
C THR A 37 -3.88 -14.54 11.81
N TYR A 38 -4.22 -13.64 12.74
CA TYR A 38 -5.63 -13.42 13.14
C TYR A 38 -5.87 -11.97 13.51
N VAL A 39 -6.92 -11.37 12.95
CA VAL A 39 -7.34 -10.00 13.23
C VAL A 39 -8.72 -9.99 13.87
N LEU A 40 -8.86 -9.22 14.95
CA LEU A 40 -10.14 -8.95 15.61
C LEU A 40 -10.83 -7.80 14.88
N VAL A 41 -12.09 -7.95 14.49
CA VAL A 41 -12.88 -6.88 13.88
C VAL A 41 -13.90 -6.33 14.88
N VAL A 42 -13.85 -5.02 15.12
CA VAL A 42 -14.79 -4.29 15.99
C VAL A 42 -15.20 -3.02 15.27
N ASP A 43 -16.51 -2.82 15.08
CA ASP A 43 -17.09 -1.65 14.39
C ASP A 43 -16.48 -1.37 12.99
N GLY A 44 -16.07 -2.44 12.30
CA GLY A 44 -15.43 -2.39 10.97
C GLY A 44 -13.92 -2.18 10.99
N ASP A 45 -13.32 -1.92 12.15
CA ASP A 45 -11.88 -1.77 12.31
C ASP A 45 -11.19 -3.08 12.70
N SER A 46 -10.04 -3.34 12.08
CA SER A 46 -9.23 -4.53 12.37
C SER A 46 -8.12 -4.27 13.40
N TYR A 47 -7.96 -5.18 14.35
CA TYR A 47 -6.99 -5.11 15.44
C TYR A 47 -6.19 -6.41 15.58
N ASP A 48 -4.97 -6.31 16.10
CA ASP A 48 -4.14 -7.48 16.39
C ASP A 48 -4.77 -8.32 17.51
N SER A 49 -5.25 -9.51 17.17
CA SER A 49 -6.01 -10.35 18.09
C SER A 49 -5.23 -10.74 19.34
N LYS A 50 -3.90 -10.93 19.25
CA LYS A 50 -3.05 -11.26 20.41
C LYS A 50 -2.83 -10.06 21.30
N ALA A 51 -2.52 -8.91 20.70
CA ALA A 51 -2.29 -7.70 21.48
C ALA A 51 -3.56 -7.28 22.24
N ILE A 52 -4.72 -7.33 21.58
CA ILE A 52 -5.99 -7.03 22.24
C ILE A 52 -6.31 -8.06 23.33
N ALA A 53 -6.14 -9.35 23.08
CA ALA A 53 -6.45 -10.36 24.09
C ALA A 53 -5.56 -10.25 25.35
N GLY A 54 -4.26 -9.96 25.17
CA GLY A 54 -3.34 -9.78 26.28
C GLY A 54 -3.72 -8.60 27.18
N VAL A 55 -4.06 -7.46 26.58
CA VAL A 55 -4.53 -6.26 27.31
C VAL A 55 -5.96 -6.42 27.82
N ALA A 56 -6.81 -7.18 27.14
CA ALA A 56 -8.15 -7.50 27.61
C ALA A 56 -8.12 -8.31 28.91
N HIS A 57 -7.11 -9.17 29.08
CA HIS A 57 -6.89 -9.87 30.34
C HIS A 57 -6.50 -8.88 31.46
N LEU A 58 -5.68 -7.87 31.17
CA LEU A 58 -5.36 -6.79 32.12
C LEU A 58 -6.63 -6.06 32.58
N TYR A 59 -7.53 -5.75 31.66
CA TYR A 59 -8.81 -5.13 31.99
C TYR A 59 -9.81 -6.08 32.67
N SER A 60 -9.72 -7.39 32.43
CA SER A 60 -10.66 -8.37 32.99
C SER A 60 -10.29 -8.80 34.41
N VAL A 61 -9.00 -9.01 34.68
CA VAL A 61 -8.51 -9.60 35.94
C VAL A 61 -7.25 -8.93 36.51
N GLY A 62 -6.84 -7.78 35.97
CA GLY A 62 -5.78 -6.94 36.55
C GLY A 62 -4.35 -7.39 36.27
N SER A 63 -4.13 -8.37 35.37
CA SER A 63 -2.79 -8.81 34.97
C SER A 63 -2.67 -8.91 33.46
N LEU A 64 -1.52 -8.52 32.89
CA LEU A 64 -1.27 -8.65 31.46
C LEU A 64 -0.90 -10.09 31.11
N LEU A 65 -1.47 -10.65 30.04
CA LEU A 65 -0.94 -11.87 29.41
C LEU A 65 0.03 -11.46 28.30
N SER A 66 1.29 -11.89 28.42
CA SER A 66 2.31 -11.65 27.41
C SER A 66 2.13 -12.59 26.20
N ALA A 67 2.86 -12.33 25.12
CA ALA A 67 2.81 -13.17 23.93
C ALA A 67 3.23 -14.63 24.19
N ASP A 68 4.10 -14.85 25.18
CA ASP A 68 4.65 -16.16 25.55
C ASP A 68 3.72 -16.94 26.50
N ASP A 69 2.79 -16.27 27.16
CA ASP A 69 1.79 -16.90 28.05
C ASP A 69 0.68 -17.63 27.28
N PHE A 70 0.63 -17.47 25.96
CA PHE A 70 -0.33 -18.14 25.09
C PHE A 70 0.16 -19.53 24.65
N SER A 71 0.07 -20.53 25.53
CA SER A 71 0.50 -21.92 25.28
C SER A 71 -0.17 -22.61 24.07
N GLY A 72 -1.27 -22.06 23.55
CA GLY A 72 -2.00 -22.55 22.37
C GLY A 72 -1.90 -21.66 21.12
N GLY A 73 -1.03 -20.65 21.12
CA GLY A 73 -0.81 -19.76 19.98
C GLY A 73 -2.01 -18.90 19.58
N ALA A 74 -1.91 -18.23 18.42
CA ALA A 74 -2.89 -17.25 17.93
C ALA A 74 -4.30 -17.83 17.69
N ARG A 75 -4.38 -19.12 17.34
CA ARG A 75 -5.64 -19.83 17.08
C ARG A 75 -6.51 -19.98 18.33
N THR A 76 -5.89 -20.20 19.49
CA THR A 76 -6.59 -20.33 20.77
C THR A 76 -7.16 -18.99 21.21
N VAL A 77 -6.44 -17.90 20.93
CA VAL A 77 -6.92 -16.53 21.13
C VAL A 77 -8.14 -16.23 20.25
N ALA A 78 -8.06 -16.54 18.96
CA ALA A 78 -9.16 -16.37 18.03
C ALA A 78 -10.42 -17.14 18.46
N HIS A 79 -10.27 -18.39 18.88
CA HIS A 79 -11.39 -19.19 19.37
C HIS A 79 -12.07 -18.56 20.59
N ARG A 80 -11.28 -18.03 21.55
CA ARG A 80 -11.82 -17.37 22.74
C ARG A 80 -12.56 -16.08 22.40
N LEU A 81 -12.00 -15.25 21.53
CA LEU A 81 -12.63 -14.00 21.09
C LEU A 81 -13.94 -14.26 20.35
N ARG A 82 -14.00 -15.28 19.48
CA ARG A 82 -15.25 -15.72 18.83
C ARG A 82 -16.27 -16.23 19.84
N ALA A 83 -15.85 -16.98 20.86
CA ALA A 83 -16.74 -17.42 21.93
C ALA A 83 -17.31 -16.27 22.77
N LEU A 84 -16.64 -15.11 22.79
CA LEU A 84 -17.12 -13.87 23.42
C LEU A 84 -18.00 -13.03 22.48
N GLY A 85 -18.30 -13.52 21.27
CA GLY A 85 -19.18 -12.88 20.29
C GLY A 85 -18.49 -11.81 19.44
N PHE A 86 -17.15 -11.82 19.34
CA PHE A 86 -16.44 -10.96 18.41
C PHE A 86 -16.16 -11.65 17.08
N ASP A 87 -16.11 -10.86 16.02
CA ASP A 87 -15.65 -11.35 14.73
C ASP A 87 -14.11 -11.37 14.70
N VAL A 88 -13.56 -12.51 14.30
CA VAL A 88 -12.12 -12.71 14.18
C VAL A 88 -11.86 -13.33 12.83
N GLU A 89 -11.23 -12.57 11.96
CA GLU A 89 -10.84 -13.01 10.64
C GLU A 89 -9.46 -13.67 10.70
N ASP A 90 -9.26 -14.68 9.85
CA ASP A 90 -7.93 -15.21 9.60
C ASP A 90 -7.15 -14.14 8.81
N GLY A 91 -6.00 -13.73 9.33
CA GLY A 91 -5.13 -12.72 8.74
C GLY A 91 -4.60 -13.13 7.36
N THR A 92 -4.70 -14.42 7.03
CA THR A 92 -4.44 -14.97 5.69
C THR A 92 -5.51 -14.55 4.67
N THR A 93 -6.72 -14.23 5.14
CA THR A 93 -7.85 -13.71 4.33
C THR A 93 -8.06 -12.19 4.48
N ALA A 94 -7.56 -11.57 5.56
CA ALA A 94 -7.68 -10.13 5.80
C ALA A 94 -6.58 -9.28 5.12
N SER A 95 -5.51 -9.90 4.62
CA SER A 95 -4.56 -9.29 3.68
C SER A 95 -5.25 -8.79 2.39
N ASP A 96 -6.42 -9.34 2.07
CA ASP A 96 -7.23 -8.99 0.89
C ASP A 96 -8.17 -7.79 1.14
N ARG A 97 -8.64 -7.59 2.38
CA ARG A 97 -9.57 -6.50 2.74
C ARG A 97 -8.90 -5.22 3.25
N SER A 98 -7.63 -5.31 3.66
CA SER A 98 -6.80 -4.13 3.97
C SER A 98 -6.45 -3.29 2.72
N GLN A 99 -6.81 -3.77 1.52
CA GLN A 99 -6.66 -3.12 0.21
C GLN A 99 -7.96 -2.43 -0.28
N GLN A 100 -8.95 -2.16 0.57
CA GLN A 100 -10.11 -1.33 0.20
C GLN A 100 -9.85 0.18 0.32
N ALA A 101 -8.62 0.61 0.03
CA ALA A 101 -8.40 1.87 -0.68
C ALA A 101 -8.10 1.42 -2.12
N GLU A 102 -8.83 1.93 -3.12
CA GLU A 102 -8.57 1.55 -4.51
C GLU A 102 -7.06 1.65 -4.80
N PRO A 103 -6.46 0.62 -5.43
CA PRO A 103 -5.02 0.56 -5.64
C PRO A 103 -4.56 1.85 -6.32
N GLN A 104 -3.55 2.49 -5.73
CA GLN A 104 -3.00 3.70 -6.33
C GLN A 104 -2.21 3.29 -7.58
N ILE A 105 -2.22 4.16 -8.57
CA ILE A 105 -1.51 3.99 -9.83
C ILE A 105 -0.15 4.69 -9.70
N LEU A 106 0.91 3.88 -9.72
CA LEU A 106 2.29 4.33 -9.81
C LEU A 106 2.73 4.35 -11.27
N LEU A 107 2.87 5.55 -11.83
CA LEU A 107 3.34 5.79 -13.18
C LEU A 107 4.88 5.81 -13.20
N GLN A 108 5.48 4.79 -13.78
CA GLN A 108 6.92 4.54 -13.72
C GLN A 108 7.57 4.72 -15.11
N PRO A 109 8.25 5.85 -15.36
CA PRO A 109 9.15 5.94 -16.52
C PRO A 109 10.23 4.86 -16.41
N ARG A 110 10.42 4.06 -17.47
CA ARG A 110 11.45 3.01 -17.52
C ARG A 110 12.88 3.58 -17.46
N GLY A 111 13.06 4.87 -17.77
CA GLY A 111 14.37 5.49 -17.94
C GLY A 111 14.93 5.28 -19.35
N GLY A 112 15.66 6.29 -19.84
CA GLY A 112 16.30 6.28 -21.16
C GLY A 112 17.56 5.41 -21.23
N ALA A 113 18.25 5.45 -22.38
CA ALA A 113 19.47 4.66 -22.62
C ALA A 113 20.58 4.95 -21.59
N ARG A 114 20.76 6.21 -21.20
CA ARG A 114 21.75 6.62 -20.17
C ARG A 114 21.55 5.89 -18.84
N LEU A 115 20.31 5.63 -18.46
CA LEU A 115 19.96 4.94 -17.22
C LEU A 115 19.78 3.42 -17.41
N ARG A 116 20.17 2.90 -18.58
CA ARG A 116 20.06 1.47 -18.94
C ARG A 116 18.66 0.90 -18.74
N GLY A 117 17.63 1.74 -18.84
CA GLY A 117 16.27 1.37 -18.43
C GLY A 117 15.71 0.14 -19.14
N ALA A 118 16.00 -0.04 -20.43
CA ALA A 118 15.47 -1.16 -21.22
C ALA A 118 16.15 -2.47 -20.81
N GLN A 119 17.46 -2.39 -20.61
CA GLN A 119 18.28 -3.51 -20.15
C GLN A 119 17.91 -3.91 -18.73
N ASN A 120 17.71 -2.93 -17.84
CA ASN A 120 17.27 -3.17 -16.47
C ASN A 120 15.89 -3.83 -16.42
N PHE A 121 14.94 -3.39 -17.26
CA PHE A 121 13.60 -3.99 -17.31
C PHE A 121 13.66 -5.44 -17.80
N ALA A 122 14.36 -5.67 -18.92
CA ALA A 122 14.56 -7.01 -19.45
C ALA A 122 15.24 -7.94 -18.43
N LYS A 123 16.23 -7.42 -17.68
CA LYS A 123 17.00 -8.17 -16.69
C LYS A 123 16.19 -8.52 -15.44
N SER A 124 15.62 -7.54 -14.76
CA SER A 124 15.10 -7.73 -13.40
C SER A 124 13.58 -7.85 -13.33
N VAL A 125 12.84 -7.43 -14.36
CA VAL A 125 11.38 -7.50 -14.40
C VAL A 125 10.92 -8.64 -15.32
N HIS A 126 11.37 -8.65 -16.59
CA HIS A 126 10.96 -9.67 -17.55
C HIS A 126 11.61 -11.03 -17.28
N LYS A 127 12.96 -11.09 -17.20
CA LYS A 127 13.69 -12.33 -16.90
C LYS A 127 13.63 -12.69 -15.42
N GLY A 128 13.57 -11.69 -14.54
CA GLY A 128 13.66 -11.86 -13.09
C GLY A 128 15.09 -12.18 -12.60
N ILE A 129 15.27 -12.08 -11.29
CA ILE A 129 16.53 -12.31 -10.58
C ILE A 129 16.40 -13.58 -9.74
N GLN A 130 17.33 -14.51 -9.89
CA GLN A 130 17.41 -15.66 -9.01
C GLN A 130 17.73 -15.18 -7.60
N ILE A 131 16.87 -15.50 -6.63
CA ILE A 131 17.07 -15.10 -5.23
C ILE A 131 18.41 -15.60 -4.71
N ALA A 132 18.83 -16.80 -5.12
CA ALA A 132 20.13 -17.37 -4.80
C ALA A 132 21.32 -16.47 -5.18
N ASP A 133 21.24 -15.73 -6.30
CA ASP A 133 22.33 -14.86 -6.79
C ASP A 133 22.52 -13.58 -5.96
N ILE A 134 21.52 -13.25 -5.14
CA ILE A 134 21.51 -12.07 -4.28
C ILE A 134 21.37 -12.40 -2.79
N GLN A 135 21.28 -13.68 -2.43
CA GLN A 135 20.94 -14.16 -1.09
C GLN A 135 21.86 -13.59 -0.01
N ASP A 136 23.15 -13.44 -0.30
CA ASP A 136 24.18 -12.91 0.60
C ASP A 136 23.99 -11.42 0.93
N VAL A 137 23.31 -10.66 0.05
CA VAL A 137 23.07 -9.22 0.21
C VAL A 137 21.62 -8.87 0.58
N LEU A 138 20.73 -9.86 0.69
CA LEU A 138 19.31 -9.64 0.99
C LEU A 138 19.03 -9.19 2.43
N GLY A 139 19.87 -9.59 3.39
CA GLY A 139 19.64 -9.29 4.80
C GLY A 139 18.27 -9.78 5.29
N ASP A 140 17.52 -8.88 5.92
CA ASP A 140 16.18 -9.13 6.48
C ASP A 140 15.11 -9.39 5.40
N GLN A 141 15.38 -9.03 4.14
CA GLN A 141 14.44 -9.22 3.02
C GLN A 141 14.38 -10.67 2.54
N ALA A 142 15.35 -11.51 2.91
CA ALA A 142 15.47 -12.87 2.40
C ALA A 142 14.22 -13.72 2.66
N THR A 143 13.70 -13.71 3.89
CA THR A 143 12.52 -14.49 4.27
C THR A 143 11.28 -14.06 3.48
N THR A 144 11.09 -12.75 3.34
CA THR A 144 9.94 -12.18 2.61
C THR A 144 10.01 -12.53 1.13
N LEU A 145 11.16 -12.34 0.47
CA LEU A 145 11.30 -12.64 -0.95
C LEU A 145 11.16 -14.14 -1.24
N ASN A 146 11.74 -15.02 -0.43
CA ASN A 146 11.56 -16.47 -0.61
C ASN A 146 10.09 -16.91 -0.44
N SER A 147 9.32 -16.20 0.39
CA SER A 147 7.88 -16.47 0.56
C SER A 147 7.05 -15.95 -0.61
N LEU A 148 7.42 -14.80 -1.19
CA LEU A 148 6.71 -14.19 -2.32
C LEU A 148 7.01 -14.87 -3.66
N TYR A 149 8.23 -15.42 -3.82
CA TYR A 149 8.68 -16.07 -5.05
C TYR A 149 9.08 -17.52 -4.75
N PRO A 150 8.10 -18.44 -4.62
CA PRO A 150 8.38 -19.84 -4.33
C PRO A 150 9.14 -20.56 -5.46
N ASP A 151 9.15 -19.99 -6.67
CA ASP A 151 9.97 -20.44 -7.80
C ASP A 151 11.44 -19.98 -7.71
N GLY A 152 11.77 -19.15 -6.72
CA GLY A 152 13.09 -18.57 -6.53
C GLY A 152 13.42 -17.40 -7.47
N ILE A 153 12.47 -16.91 -8.28
CA ILE A 153 12.71 -15.88 -9.30
C ILE A 153 12.01 -14.57 -8.91
N ALA A 154 12.76 -13.66 -8.29
CA ALA A 154 12.24 -12.36 -7.88
C ALA A 154 12.17 -11.36 -9.05
N ARG A 155 11.02 -10.72 -9.23
CA ARG A 155 10.85 -9.60 -10.17
C ARG A 155 11.06 -8.29 -9.41
N LEU A 156 12.13 -7.56 -9.74
CA LEU A 156 12.55 -6.38 -9.01
C LEU A 156 12.62 -5.16 -9.92
N TRP A 157 12.19 -4.02 -9.40
CA TRP A 157 12.43 -2.71 -10.01
C TRP A 157 12.88 -1.71 -8.96
N GLY A 158 13.86 -0.88 -9.31
CA GLY A 158 14.43 0.09 -8.38
C GLY A 158 14.30 1.52 -8.90
N ALA A 159 14.33 2.48 -7.97
CA ALA A 159 14.45 3.90 -8.26
C ALA A 159 15.63 4.49 -7.49
N THR A 160 16.35 5.41 -8.13
CA THR A 160 17.39 6.19 -7.44
C THR A 160 16.77 7.11 -6.39
N PRO A 161 17.50 7.44 -5.32
CA PRO A 161 17.09 8.47 -4.37
C PRO A 161 16.84 9.82 -5.07
N THR A 162 16.18 10.72 -4.37
CA THR A 162 15.99 12.11 -4.80
C THR A 162 16.46 13.03 -3.70
N ALA A 163 17.35 13.97 -4.03
CA ALA A 163 17.81 14.99 -3.10
C ALA A 163 16.70 16.03 -2.78
N GLN A 164 15.71 16.14 -3.67
CA GLN A 164 14.56 17.03 -3.47
C GLN A 164 13.45 16.30 -2.71
N VAL A 165 13.02 16.87 -1.59
CA VAL A 165 12.09 16.23 -0.63
C VAL A 165 10.61 16.31 -1.05
N ASN A 166 10.25 17.29 -1.89
CA ASN A 166 8.86 17.67 -2.17
C ASN A 166 8.44 17.56 -3.65
N ASN A 167 9.24 16.93 -4.51
CA ASN A 167 8.85 16.69 -5.91
C ASN A 167 7.95 15.44 -6.05
N GLU A 168 7.33 15.27 -7.22
CA GLU A 168 6.43 14.14 -7.50
C GLU A 168 7.09 12.78 -7.24
N LYS A 169 8.37 12.62 -7.62
CA LYS A 169 9.14 11.40 -7.36
C LYS A 169 9.30 11.13 -5.86
N ALA A 170 9.63 12.13 -5.06
CA ALA A 170 9.80 11.98 -3.62
C ALA A 170 8.49 11.59 -2.93
N ARG A 171 7.37 12.19 -3.36
CA ARG A 171 6.02 11.83 -2.90
C ARG A 171 5.67 10.40 -3.29
N ALA A 172 5.84 10.05 -4.57
CA ALA A 172 5.57 8.70 -5.05
C ALA A 172 6.42 7.64 -4.34
N LEU A 173 7.70 7.91 -4.08
CA LEU A 173 8.55 6.99 -3.34
C LEU A 173 8.10 6.83 -1.88
N ARG A 174 7.68 7.91 -1.22
CA ARG A 174 7.24 7.85 0.18
C ARG A 174 5.86 7.21 0.35
N ASP A 175 4.95 7.52 -0.57
CA ASP A 175 3.52 7.27 -0.38
C ASP A 175 3.05 5.95 -1.03
N ARG A 176 3.84 5.37 -1.96
CA ARG A 176 3.57 4.06 -2.59
C ARG A 176 3.47 2.93 -1.57
N ARG A 177 2.64 1.93 -1.87
CA ARG A 177 2.27 0.85 -0.95
C ARG A 177 2.29 -0.50 -1.65
N VAL A 178 2.34 -1.55 -0.85
CA VAL A 178 2.03 -2.91 -1.32
C VAL A 178 0.56 -2.94 -1.77
N GLY A 179 0.30 -3.52 -2.93
CA GLY A 179 -1.00 -3.53 -3.59
C GLY A 179 -1.17 -2.47 -4.68
N ASP A 180 -0.31 -1.45 -4.75
CA ASP A 180 -0.38 -0.45 -5.81
C ASP A 180 -0.03 -1.04 -7.17
N ASP A 181 -0.68 -0.52 -8.22
CA ASP A 181 -0.41 -0.88 -9.60
C ASP A 181 0.69 -0.01 -10.19
N VAL A 182 1.75 -0.63 -10.70
CA VAL A 182 2.83 0.04 -11.41
C VAL A 182 2.61 -0.06 -12.91
N TYR A 183 2.51 1.07 -13.59
CA TYR A 183 2.44 1.15 -15.05
C TYR A 183 3.77 1.64 -15.61
N PHE A 184 4.42 0.79 -16.41
CA PHE A 184 5.70 1.11 -17.04
C PHE A 184 5.51 1.90 -18.33
N TYR A 185 6.20 3.04 -18.41
CA TYR A 185 6.07 4.02 -19.48
C TYR A 185 7.38 4.16 -20.29
N THR A 186 7.26 4.18 -21.61
CA THR A 186 8.34 4.53 -22.54
C THR A 186 7.78 5.07 -23.85
N ALA A 187 8.49 5.99 -24.51
CA ALA A 187 8.13 6.51 -25.85
C ALA A 187 6.63 6.87 -26.00
N ASN A 188 6.07 7.61 -25.04
CA ASN A 188 4.65 8.02 -25.01
C ASN A 188 3.62 6.90 -24.82
N HIS A 189 4.04 5.68 -24.48
CA HIS A 189 3.15 4.55 -24.28
C HIS A 189 3.36 3.88 -22.93
N PHE A 190 2.28 3.36 -22.36
CA PHE A 190 2.36 2.31 -21.34
C PHE A 190 2.52 0.96 -22.04
N PHE A 191 3.46 0.14 -21.59
CA PHE A 191 3.76 -1.13 -22.24
C PHE A 191 3.68 -2.33 -21.29
N ALA A 192 3.66 -2.10 -19.98
CA ALA A 192 3.50 -3.17 -19.00
C ALA A 192 2.85 -2.65 -17.71
N ARG A 193 2.22 -3.57 -16.97
CA ARG A 193 1.69 -3.38 -15.62
C ARG A 193 2.20 -4.47 -14.68
N ALA A 194 2.42 -4.13 -13.41
CA ALA A 194 2.63 -5.10 -12.34
C ALA A 194 2.13 -4.58 -11.00
N CYS A 195 1.76 -5.46 -10.07
CA CYS A 195 1.40 -5.09 -8.70
C CYS A 195 2.62 -5.09 -7.78
N ILE A 196 2.71 -4.13 -6.85
CA ILE A 196 3.75 -4.11 -5.82
C ILE A 196 3.44 -5.15 -4.74
N LEU A 197 4.29 -6.17 -4.60
CA LEU A 197 4.17 -7.19 -3.55
C LEU A 197 4.96 -6.84 -2.28
N HIS A 198 6.07 -6.12 -2.42
CA HIS A 198 6.90 -5.72 -1.28
C HIS A 198 7.76 -4.50 -1.60
N LEU A 199 8.08 -3.72 -0.57
CA LEU A 199 8.86 -2.49 -0.65
C LEU A 199 10.01 -2.52 0.34
N PHE A 200 11.21 -2.19 -0.13
CA PHE A 200 12.39 -2.10 0.74
C PHE A 200 13.45 -1.17 0.15
N THR A 201 14.37 -0.71 0.99
CA THR A 201 15.53 0.08 0.57
C THR A 201 16.79 -0.72 0.80
N SER A 202 17.61 -0.95 -0.24
CA SER A 202 18.87 -1.70 -0.10
C SER A 202 19.87 -1.34 -1.20
N SER A 203 20.91 -0.59 -0.82
CA SER A 203 22.05 -0.30 -1.71
C SER A 203 22.84 -1.56 -2.11
N PRO A 204 23.11 -2.54 -1.20
CA PRO A 204 23.79 -3.79 -1.59
C PRO A 204 23.04 -4.58 -2.66
N VAL A 205 21.72 -4.74 -2.52
CA VAL A 205 20.89 -5.43 -3.52
C VAL A 205 20.88 -4.64 -4.82
N ALA A 206 20.67 -3.33 -4.76
CA ALA A 206 20.62 -2.50 -5.97
C ALA A 206 21.94 -2.51 -6.75
N ARG A 207 23.09 -2.47 -6.08
CA ARG A 207 24.40 -2.58 -6.71
C ARG A 207 24.65 -3.98 -7.29
N ARG A 208 24.20 -5.05 -6.64
CA ARG A 208 24.28 -6.41 -7.19
C ARG A 208 23.42 -6.57 -8.45
N VAL A 209 22.20 -6.03 -8.44
CA VAL A 209 21.22 -6.21 -9.52
C VAL A 209 21.48 -5.24 -10.68
N TRP A 210 21.70 -3.95 -10.43
CA TRP A 210 21.80 -2.92 -11.48
C TRP A 210 23.16 -2.21 -11.53
N GLY A 211 24.03 -2.42 -10.54
CA GLY A 211 25.28 -1.66 -10.39
C GLY A 211 25.02 -0.25 -9.88
N ALA A 212 25.85 0.68 -10.35
CA ALA A 212 25.66 2.11 -10.15
C ALA A 212 25.70 2.83 -11.51
N ASP A 213 25.16 4.05 -11.54
CA ASP A 213 25.29 4.97 -12.66
C ASP A 213 26.64 5.71 -12.62
N ASP A 214 26.83 6.65 -13.55
CA ASP A 214 28.08 7.40 -13.72
C ASP A 214 28.40 8.30 -12.51
N ASP A 215 27.39 8.62 -11.69
CA ASP A 215 27.49 9.45 -10.49
C ASP A 215 27.59 8.60 -9.20
N ASP A 216 27.87 7.30 -9.35
CA ASP A 216 27.86 6.27 -8.29
C ASP A 216 26.51 6.11 -7.54
N ALA A 217 25.41 6.63 -8.12
CA ALA A 217 24.09 6.42 -7.57
C ALA A 217 23.54 5.05 -7.99
N THR A 218 22.74 4.43 -7.11
CA THR A 218 22.10 3.14 -7.37
C THR A 218 20.59 3.21 -7.12
N TRP A 219 19.86 2.23 -7.64
CA TRP A 219 18.40 2.17 -7.60
C TRP A 219 17.89 1.54 -6.30
N GLU A 220 18.28 2.11 -5.17
CA GLU A 220 18.10 1.50 -3.85
C GLU A 220 16.68 1.47 -3.32
N HIS A 221 15.75 2.28 -3.85
CA HIS A 221 14.33 2.17 -3.51
C HIS A 221 13.68 1.08 -4.35
N ILE A 222 13.59 -0.13 -3.80
CA ILE A 222 13.23 -1.34 -4.54
C ILE A 222 11.74 -1.69 -4.32
N MET A 223 11.14 -2.17 -5.40
CA MET A 223 9.82 -2.79 -5.43
C MET A 223 9.98 -4.23 -5.90
N ALA A 224 9.48 -5.16 -5.11
CA ALA A 224 9.24 -6.53 -5.54
C ALA A 224 7.87 -6.59 -6.21
N LEU A 225 7.81 -7.11 -7.43
CA LEU A 225 6.65 -7.06 -8.30
C LEU A 225 6.00 -8.44 -8.45
N GLY A 226 4.68 -8.45 -8.56
CA GLY A 226 3.94 -9.65 -8.94
C GLY A 226 4.12 -10.00 -10.41
N ASP A 227 3.15 -10.73 -10.94
CA ASP A 227 3.13 -11.03 -12.36
C ASP A 227 3.11 -9.74 -13.20
N VAL A 228 3.93 -9.75 -14.25
CA VAL A 228 4.11 -8.61 -15.14
C VAL A 228 3.25 -8.87 -16.37
N GLU A 229 2.23 -8.04 -16.54
CA GLU A 229 1.37 -8.03 -17.71
C GLU A 229 1.98 -7.09 -18.75
N GLU A 230 2.58 -7.63 -19.80
CA GLU A 230 3.01 -6.84 -20.95
C GLU A 230 1.86 -6.66 -21.95
N PHE A 231 1.60 -5.42 -22.37
CA PHE A 231 0.53 -5.12 -23.30
C PHE A 231 0.96 -5.48 -24.72
N PRO A 232 0.28 -6.44 -25.40
CA PRO A 232 0.65 -6.83 -26.77
C PRO A 232 0.61 -5.65 -27.75
N THR A 233 -0.27 -4.69 -27.48
CA THR A 233 -0.29 -3.37 -28.13
C THR A 233 -0.08 -2.31 -27.05
N PRO A 234 1.07 -1.60 -27.03
CA PRO A 234 1.31 -0.53 -26.08
C PRO A 234 0.21 0.54 -26.13
N VAL A 235 -0.22 1.01 -24.96
CA VAL A 235 -1.32 1.96 -24.80
C VAL A 235 -0.78 3.38 -24.88
N LEU A 236 -1.35 4.22 -25.76
CA LEU A 236 -0.98 5.62 -25.84
C LEU A 236 -1.25 6.32 -24.50
N ALA A 237 -0.22 6.91 -23.90
CA ALA A 237 -0.29 7.38 -22.52
C ALA A 237 -1.03 8.71 -22.38
N ALA A 238 -0.98 9.59 -23.38
CA ALA A 238 -1.49 10.96 -23.25
C ALA A 238 -2.96 11.05 -22.78
N PRO A 239 -3.92 10.26 -23.32
CA PRO A 239 -5.30 10.27 -22.82
C PRO A 239 -5.43 9.85 -21.35
N VAL A 240 -4.69 8.81 -20.95
CA VAL A 240 -4.70 8.27 -19.58
C VAL A 240 -4.05 9.28 -18.62
N LEU A 241 -2.89 9.84 -18.99
CA LEU A 241 -2.21 10.87 -18.20
C LEU A 241 -3.10 12.10 -17.99
N HIS A 242 -3.82 12.53 -19.03
CA HIS A 242 -4.76 13.64 -18.93
C HIS A 242 -5.89 13.35 -17.93
N GLN A 243 -6.49 12.15 -17.96
CA GLN A 243 -7.50 11.74 -16.98
C GLN A 243 -6.98 11.72 -15.55
N LEU A 244 -5.69 11.42 -15.37
CA LEU A 244 -5.02 11.39 -14.06
C LEU A 244 -4.45 12.76 -13.64
N SER A 245 -4.76 13.84 -14.38
CA SER A 245 -4.19 15.18 -14.14
C SER A 245 -2.65 15.17 -14.11
N VAL A 246 -2.03 14.44 -15.04
CA VAL A 246 -0.58 14.36 -15.23
C VAL A 246 -0.23 14.91 -16.61
N THR A 247 0.73 15.84 -16.65
CA THR A 247 1.23 16.40 -17.91
C THR A 247 1.97 15.33 -18.72
N ALA A 248 1.67 15.23 -20.01
CA ALA A 248 2.42 14.41 -20.95
C ALA A 248 3.54 15.23 -21.62
N PRO A 249 4.72 14.63 -21.90
CA PRO A 249 5.12 13.26 -21.60
C PRO A 249 5.43 13.04 -20.10
N LEU A 250 5.44 11.79 -19.66
CA LEU A 250 5.73 11.46 -18.25
C LEU A 250 7.24 11.52 -17.98
N TRP A 251 7.68 12.53 -17.25
CA TRP A 251 9.10 12.78 -16.96
C TRP A 251 9.63 12.11 -15.69
N SER A 252 8.76 11.87 -14.72
CA SER A 252 9.16 11.40 -13.39
C SER A 252 8.19 10.37 -12.84
N LEU A 253 8.68 9.55 -11.91
CA LEU A 253 7.86 8.66 -11.11
C LEU A 253 6.74 9.47 -10.44
N THR A 254 5.49 9.04 -10.64
CA THR A 254 4.30 9.80 -10.23
C THR A 254 3.27 8.84 -9.65
N LEU A 255 2.71 9.16 -8.49
CA LEU A 255 1.65 8.38 -7.85
C LEU A 255 0.32 9.12 -7.98
N ARG A 256 -0.73 8.42 -8.39
CA ARG A 256 -2.09 8.95 -8.47
C ARG A 256 -3.05 7.95 -7.87
N SER A 257 -4.00 8.41 -7.08
CA SER A 257 -5.16 7.58 -6.76
C SER A 257 -6.14 7.65 -7.92
N PRO A 258 -6.83 6.57 -8.30
CA PRO A 258 -8.07 6.70 -9.06
C PRO A 258 -9.00 7.62 -8.25
N GLU A 259 -9.38 8.77 -8.80
CA GLU A 259 -10.13 9.79 -8.05
C GLU A 259 -11.52 9.24 -7.66
N SER A 260 -11.92 9.42 -6.41
CA SER A 260 -13.35 9.70 -6.13
C SER A 260 -13.68 11.02 -6.81
N PRO A 261 -14.76 11.10 -7.61
CA PRO A 261 -15.05 12.26 -8.45
C PRO A 261 -15.03 13.54 -7.63
N GLN A 262 -14.34 14.55 -8.16
CA GLN A 262 -14.32 15.89 -7.57
C GLN A 262 -15.74 16.32 -7.23
N ARG A 263 -16.01 16.60 -5.95
CA ARG A 263 -17.21 17.36 -5.57
C ARG A 263 -17.14 18.68 -6.32
N SER A 264 -18.02 18.83 -7.29
CA SER A 264 -18.29 20.10 -7.95
C SER A 264 -18.48 21.17 -6.86
N PRO A 265 -17.92 22.38 -7.00
CA PRO A 265 -18.27 23.46 -6.10
C PRO A 265 -19.78 23.68 -6.21
N THR A 266 -20.48 23.44 -5.10
CA THR A 266 -21.89 23.73 -4.96
C THR A 266 -22.10 25.18 -5.38
N SER A 267 -22.86 25.36 -6.46
CA SER A 267 -23.42 26.65 -6.86
C SER A 267 -24.41 27.08 -5.77
N THR A 268 -23.91 27.77 -4.74
CA THR A 268 -24.70 28.73 -3.97
C THR A 268 -24.79 29.96 -4.88
N GLY A 269 -25.89 30.22 -5.59
CA GLY A 269 -27.25 30.26 -5.04
C GLY A 269 -27.44 31.52 -4.21
N GLU A 270 -26.98 32.68 -4.72
CA GLU A 270 -27.29 33.99 -4.16
C GLU A 270 -27.71 34.91 -5.32
N GLU A 271 -29.01 34.91 -5.62
CA GLU A 271 -29.67 36.04 -6.29
C GLU A 271 -29.76 37.22 -5.31
N PRO A 272 -29.46 38.44 -5.75
CA PRO A 272 -30.17 39.60 -5.26
C PRO A 272 -31.16 40.09 -6.32
N ALA A 273 -32.36 40.38 -5.81
CA ALA A 273 -33.54 40.86 -6.52
C ALA A 273 -33.31 42.18 -7.28
N GLU A 274 -33.80 42.26 -8.52
CA GLU A 274 -34.25 43.53 -9.12
C GLU A 274 -35.48 43.31 -10.02
N SER A 275 -36.63 43.67 -9.45
CA SER A 275 -37.71 44.49 -10.02
C SER A 275 -38.11 44.34 -11.50
N PHE A 276 -39.32 43.81 -11.70
CA PHE A 276 -40.15 44.04 -12.89
C PHE A 276 -40.35 45.54 -13.17
N PRO A 277 -40.59 45.90 -14.45
CA PRO A 277 -41.97 46.22 -14.79
C PRO A 277 -42.49 45.57 -16.07
N THR A 278 -43.79 45.42 -16.01
CA THR A 278 -44.81 44.92 -16.94
C THR A 278 -44.83 45.62 -18.31
N ALA A 279 -45.22 44.84 -19.33
CA ALA A 279 -46.22 45.16 -20.37
C ALA A 279 -45.71 44.96 -21.81
N GLY A 280 -46.55 44.33 -22.63
CA GLY A 280 -46.49 44.49 -24.08
C GLY A 280 -46.63 43.23 -24.90
N VAL A 281 -47.87 42.73 -24.99
CA VAL A 281 -48.34 41.82 -26.04
C VAL A 281 -48.10 42.43 -27.43
N ALA A 282 -47.61 41.65 -28.41
CA ALA A 282 -48.24 41.54 -29.74
C ALA A 282 -47.51 40.59 -30.71
N PHE A 283 -48.34 39.92 -31.48
CA PHE A 283 -48.13 38.96 -32.56
C PHE A 283 -47.49 39.52 -33.85
N SER A 284 -47.00 38.57 -34.66
CA SER A 284 -47.21 38.39 -36.12
C SER A 284 -46.21 38.94 -37.15
N HIS A 285 -45.88 38.00 -38.07
CA HIS A 285 -45.66 38.15 -39.53
C HIS A 285 -44.35 38.88 -39.93
N ILE A 286 -43.42 38.33 -40.71
CA ILE A 286 -43.42 37.45 -41.91
C ILE A 286 -42.14 36.62 -41.91
#